data_AF-A0A9P9YV71-F1
#
_entry.id   AF-A0A9P9YV71-F1
#
_cell.length_a   1.000
_cell.length_b   1.000
_cell.length_c   1.000
_cell.angle_alpha   90.00
_cell.angle_beta   90.00
_cell.angle_gamma   90.00
#
_symmetry.space_group_name_H-M   'P 1'
#
loop_
_entity.id
_entity.type
_entity.pdbx_description
1 polymer ?
#
loop_
_entity_poly.entity_id
_entity_poly.type
_entity_poly.pdbx_seq_one_letter_code
_entity_poly.pdbx_strand_id
1 'polypeptide(L)'
;STATDLFSEQLCEDSDISSEDGEESKDFSEPCHGPSCHLQPVVLDYKQFMAARTIQRHVRGFLARRRLNHQNQAATTFAHIQQLLHMRIMQYHHDMATKIQALFRGWMTRQYFQDFEGMKSLRMQYAEDMLSTLFRKLCTMRKDHLLPGIYALRESEVRAAIAKKRAFINDRREEFQGAHSYSMAPYPGPNSENLPNSEITMPKKIGPRLQRTILVYDKSLRDKHVKKVYDLNSKRRRKSMNALRENMRNLFCKDFIRRIVAHKKMKRFDPKMIQVFLDDLLTAAEDFSCFCKPKTAMDSLCE
;
A
#
# COMPACT_ATOMS: atom_id res chain seq x y z
N SER A 1 1.89 25.52 3.01
CA SER A 1 3.01 26.47 3.05
C SER A 1 3.57 26.60 1.66
N THR A 2 3.07 27.62 0.98
CA THR A 2 3.42 28.08 -0.37
C THR A 2 4.75 28.83 -0.32
N ALA A 3 5.70 28.43 -1.16
CA ALA A 3 6.91 29.19 -1.45
C ALA A 3 6.88 29.57 -2.93
N THR A 4 6.06 30.57 -3.23
CA THR A 4 6.35 31.55 -4.27
C THR A 4 7.49 32.42 -3.76
N ASP A 5 8.52 32.64 -4.57
CA ASP A 5 8.94 34.00 -4.98
C ASP A 5 10.43 34.17 -5.27
N LEU A 6 10.65 34.99 -6.30
CA LEU A 6 11.78 35.88 -6.55
C LEU A 6 13.11 35.23 -6.95
N PHE A 7 13.48 35.33 -8.23
CA PHE A 7 14.80 35.87 -8.59
C PHE A 7 14.83 36.43 -10.03
N SER A 8 14.78 37.76 -10.07
CA SER A 8 15.34 38.73 -11.03
C SER A 8 15.47 38.36 -12.52
N GLU A 9 14.49 38.79 -13.30
CA GLU A 9 14.74 39.35 -14.64
C GLU A 9 15.43 40.71 -14.47
N GLN A 10 16.74 40.74 -14.68
CA GLN A 10 17.49 41.98 -14.81
C GLN A 10 17.45 42.39 -16.29
N LEU A 11 16.48 43.25 -16.60
CA LEU A 11 16.51 44.14 -17.76
C LEU A 11 17.72 45.07 -17.60
N CYS A 12 18.64 45.03 -18.56
CA CYS A 12 19.67 46.06 -18.74
C CYS A 12 19.45 46.69 -20.11
N GLU A 13 18.78 47.84 -20.06
CA GLU A 13 19.11 49.09 -20.77
C GLU A 13 19.22 49.02 -22.30
N ASP A 14 18.08 49.33 -22.92
CA ASP A 14 18.00 49.95 -24.23
C ASP A 14 18.94 51.16 -24.29
N SER A 15 20.02 51.03 -25.03
CA SER A 15 20.89 52.14 -25.36
C SER A 15 20.29 52.83 -26.58
N ASP A 16 19.65 53.97 -26.36
CA ASP A 16 19.20 54.90 -27.39
C ASP A 16 20.39 55.32 -28.26
N ILE A 17 20.52 54.69 -29.43
CA ILE A 17 21.43 55.13 -30.49
C ILE A 17 20.70 56.26 -31.23
N SER A 18 20.95 57.47 -30.73
CA SER A 18 20.79 58.73 -31.44
C SER A 18 21.28 58.59 -32.87
N SER A 19 20.34 58.66 -33.81
CA SER A 19 20.61 58.78 -35.24
C SER A 19 20.99 60.23 -35.52
N GLU A 20 22.28 60.53 -35.55
CA GLU A 20 22.78 61.79 -36.11
C GLU A 20 22.85 61.65 -37.64
N ASP A 21 21.86 62.26 -38.29
CA ASP A 21 21.94 62.70 -39.68
C ASP A 21 23.09 63.72 -39.79
N GLY A 22 24.08 63.45 -40.64
CA GLY A 22 25.28 64.28 -40.74
C GLY A 22 26.11 64.04 -41.99
N GLU A 23 25.67 64.68 -43.07
CA GLU A 23 26.47 65.18 -44.19
C GLU A 23 27.24 64.18 -45.09
N GLU A 24 26.71 64.02 -46.31
CA GLU A 24 27.44 63.60 -47.50
C GLU A 24 28.62 64.56 -47.78
N SER A 25 29.75 64.30 -47.14
CA SER A 25 31.03 64.89 -47.54
C SER A 25 31.58 64.12 -48.73
N LYS A 26 31.57 64.76 -49.91
CA LYS A 26 32.24 64.31 -51.13
C LYS A 26 33.73 64.12 -50.85
N ASP A 27 34.13 62.89 -50.64
CA ASP A 27 35.50 62.50 -50.37
C ASP A 27 36.32 62.56 -51.68
N PHE A 28 37.17 63.57 -51.79
CA PHE A 28 38.28 63.59 -52.74
C PHE A 28 39.31 62.57 -52.23
N SER A 29 39.19 61.33 -52.70
CA SER A 29 40.17 60.28 -52.46
C SER A 29 41.49 60.60 -53.19
N GLU A 30 42.28 61.51 -52.63
CA GLU A 30 43.68 61.65 -52.98
C GLU A 30 44.43 60.47 -52.33
N PRO A 31 45.01 59.54 -53.11
CA PRO A 31 45.54 58.31 -52.54
C PRO A 31 46.79 58.60 -51.73
N CYS A 32 46.68 58.74 -50.41
CA CYS A 32 47.84 58.80 -49.52
C CYS A 32 48.63 57.49 -49.60
N HIS A 33 49.59 57.42 -50.52
CA HIS A 33 50.56 56.33 -50.65
C HIS A 33 51.69 56.57 -49.64
N GLY A 34 51.33 56.56 -48.36
CA GLY A 34 52.25 56.63 -47.23
C GLY A 34 52.27 55.29 -46.47
N PRO A 35 53.41 54.82 -45.96
CA PRO A 35 53.53 53.59 -45.15
C PRO A 35 52.58 53.50 -43.94
N SER A 36 51.99 54.63 -43.52
CA SER A 36 51.03 54.73 -42.41
C SER A 36 49.65 54.15 -42.73
N CYS A 37 49.25 54.03 -44.00
CA CYS A 37 47.91 53.60 -44.40
C CYS A 37 47.67 52.08 -44.24
N HIS A 38 48.74 51.29 -44.07
CA HIS A 38 48.65 49.85 -43.82
C HIS A 38 48.39 49.48 -42.35
N LEU A 39 48.54 50.42 -41.40
CA LEU A 39 48.41 50.12 -39.98
C LEU A 39 46.94 50.06 -39.51
N GLN A 40 46.05 50.84 -40.12
CA GLN A 40 44.63 50.90 -39.73
C GLN A 40 43.89 49.57 -39.89
N PRO A 41 44.01 48.83 -41.02
CA PRO A 41 43.38 47.52 -41.16
C PRO A 41 43.85 46.52 -40.10
N VAL A 42 45.15 46.53 -39.79
CA VAL A 42 45.74 45.61 -38.79
C VAL A 42 45.21 45.90 -37.39
N VAL A 43 45.05 47.17 -37.02
CA VAL A 43 44.46 47.56 -35.73
C VAL A 43 42.98 47.17 -35.64
N LEU A 44 42.23 47.31 -36.73
CA LEU A 44 40.83 46.88 -36.80
C LEU A 44 40.71 45.36 -36.63
N ASP A 45 41.52 44.59 -37.37
CA ASP A 45 41.56 43.13 -37.28
C ASP A 45 41.89 42.65 -35.87
N TYR A 46 42.85 43.31 -35.20
CA TYR A 46 43.19 42.99 -33.81
C TYR A 46 42.02 43.26 -32.85
N LYS A 47 41.32 44.39 -33.00
CA LYS A 47 40.13 44.70 -32.19
C LYS A 47 39.01 43.69 -32.42
N GLN A 48 38.74 43.33 -33.66
CA GLN A 48 37.74 42.31 -34.01
C GLN A 48 38.13 40.93 -33.45
N PHE A 49 39.41 40.56 -33.53
CA PHE A 49 39.94 39.33 -32.94
C PHE A 49 39.75 39.30 -31.41
N MET A 50 40.06 40.40 -30.71
CA MET A 50 39.88 40.49 -29.26
C MET A 50 38.40 40.43 -28.84
N ALA A 51 37.52 41.07 -29.62
CA ALA A 51 36.07 40.97 -29.43
C ALA A 51 35.59 39.53 -29.63
N ALA A 52 35.99 38.88 -30.73
CA ALA A 52 35.66 37.49 -31.02
C ALA A 52 36.12 36.54 -29.91
N ARG A 53 37.34 36.70 -29.39
CA ARG A 53 37.84 35.91 -28.25
C ARG A 53 37.00 36.10 -26.99
N THR A 54 36.59 37.34 -26.70
CA THR A 54 35.75 37.65 -25.55
C THR A 54 34.39 36.98 -25.67
N ILE A 55 33.75 37.07 -26.84
CA ILE A 55 32.47 36.40 -27.13
C ILE A 55 32.62 34.88 -26.98
N GLN A 56 33.64 34.29 -27.62
CA GLN A 56 33.89 32.85 -27.55
C GLN A 56 34.11 32.36 -26.11
N ARG A 57 34.84 33.13 -25.28
CA ARG A 57 35.04 32.82 -23.87
C ARG A 57 33.71 32.78 -23.10
N HIS A 58 32.84 33.77 -23.32
CA HIS A 58 31.53 33.83 -22.66
C HIS A 58 30.61 32.70 -23.12
N VAL A 59 30.55 32.44 -24.44
CA VAL A 59 29.74 31.34 -25.00
C VAL A 59 30.21 29.99 -24.47
N ARG A 60 31.52 29.71 -24.44
CA ARG A 60 32.06 28.48 -23.86
C ARG A 60 31.71 28.33 -22.39
N GLY A 61 31.83 29.40 -21.61
CA GLY A 61 31.44 29.43 -20.20
C GLY A 61 29.95 29.18 -19.98
N PHE A 62 29.09 29.81 -20.80
CA PHE A 62 27.64 29.61 -20.77
C PHE A 62 27.27 28.16 -21.09
N LEU A 63 27.83 27.58 -22.16
CA LEU A 63 27.58 26.19 -22.55
C LEU A 63 28.04 25.20 -21.47
N ALA A 64 29.18 25.44 -20.83
CA ALA A 64 29.66 24.62 -19.72
C ALA A 64 28.71 24.67 -18.51
N ARG A 65 28.29 25.86 -18.09
CA ARG A 65 27.31 26.02 -16.99
C ARG A 65 25.97 25.38 -17.32
N ARG A 66 25.48 25.53 -18.57
CA ARG A 66 24.24 24.91 -19.02
C ARG A 66 24.31 23.38 -18.97
N ARG A 67 25.44 22.79 -19.40
CA ARG A 67 25.66 21.34 -19.32
C ARG A 67 25.70 20.86 -17.86
N LEU A 68 26.43 21.55 -16.99
CA LEU A 68 26.49 21.22 -15.55
C LEU A 68 25.10 21.30 -14.90
N ASN A 69 24.33 22.35 -15.20
CA ASN A 69 22.98 22.50 -14.66
C ASN A 69 22.06 21.36 -15.11
N HIS A 70 22.15 20.94 -16.38
CA HIS A 70 21.39 19.81 -16.87
C HIS A 70 21.77 18.48 -16.19
N GLN A 71 23.06 18.26 -15.93
CA GLN A 71 23.54 17.09 -15.18
C GLN A 71 23.07 17.12 -13.72
N ASN A 72 23.12 18.28 -13.06
CA ASN A 72 22.62 18.45 -11.69
C ASN A 72 21.11 18.22 -11.62
N GLN A 73 20.34 18.75 -12.58
CA GLN A 73 18.90 18.48 -12.67
C GLN A 73 18.64 16.97 -12.84
N ALA A 74 19.34 16.31 -13.76
CA ALA A 74 19.22 14.86 -13.92
C ALA A 74 19.53 14.11 -12.61
N ALA A 75 20.63 14.46 -11.92
CA ALA A 75 21.00 13.85 -10.63
C ALA A 75 19.93 14.07 -9.55
N THR A 76 19.35 15.27 -9.44
CA THR A 76 18.28 15.55 -8.47
C THR A 76 17.01 14.77 -8.78
N THR A 77 16.62 14.64 -10.05
CA THR A 77 15.45 13.83 -10.44
C THR A 77 15.66 12.35 -10.12
N PHE A 78 16.86 11.82 -10.35
CA PHE A 78 17.21 10.44 -10.01
C PHE A 78 17.12 10.19 -8.49
N ALA A 79 17.70 11.09 -7.68
CA ALA A 79 17.62 11.01 -6.23
C ALA A 79 16.17 11.04 -5.72
N HIS A 80 15.32 11.89 -6.32
CA HIS A 80 13.91 11.97 -5.97
C HIS A 80 13.14 10.68 -6.30
N ILE A 81 13.37 10.11 -7.48
CA ILE A 81 12.77 8.82 -7.87
C ILE A 81 13.20 7.70 -6.92
N GLN A 82 14.48 7.66 -6.54
CA GLN A 82 15.01 6.68 -5.59
C GLN A 82 14.34 6.79 -4.21
N GLN A 83 14.12 8.01 -3.72
CA GLN A 83 13.43 8.25 -2.45
C GLN A 83 11.97 7.78 -2.51
N LEU A 84 11.26 8.09 -3.60
CA LEU A 84 9.87 7.64 -3.80
C LEU A 84 9.77 6.10 -3.85
N LEU A 85 10.71 5.45 -4.53
CA LEU A 85 10.79 3.99 -4.58
C LEU A 85 10.99 3.40 -3.18
N HIS A 86 11.94 3.95 -2.41
CA HIS A 86 12.23 3.50 -1.06
C HIS A 86 11.00 3.62 -0.13
N MET A 87 10.32 4.77 -0.16
CA MET A 87 9.09 4.99 0.61
C MET A 87 7.99 3.96 0.25
N ARG A 88 7.83 3.66 -1.04
CA ARG A 88 6.83 2.71 -1.51
C ARG A 88 7.14 1.28 -1.06
N ILE A 89 8.40 0.88 -1.09
CA ILE A 89 8.85 -0.42 -0.59
C ILE A 89 8.58 -0.54 0.91
N MET A 90 8.94 0.47 1.70
CA MET A 90 8.68 0.49 3.14
C MET A 90 7.19 0.40 3.46
N GLN A 91 6.35 1.15 2.75
CA GLN A 91 4.89 1.09 2.91
C GLN A 91 4.34 -0.30 2.57
N TYR A 92 4.81 -0.91 1.49
CA TYR A 92 4.40 -2.27 1.11
C TYR A 92 4.71 -3.29 2.21
N HIS A 93 5.93 -3.27 2.76
CA HIS A 93 6.31 -4.17 3.84
C HIS A 93 5.50 -3.92 5.11
N HIS A 94 5.25 -2.67 5.46
CA HIS A 94 4.41 -2.29 6.60
C HIS A 94 2.97 -2.81 6.46
N ASP A 95 2.36 -2.65 5.28
CA ASP A 95 1.02 -3.13 4.99
C ASP A 95 0.93 -4.67 5.06
N MET A 96 1.95 -5.37 4.55
CA MET A 96 2.01 -6.84 4.64
C MET A 96 2.19 -7.32 6.08
N ALA A 97 3.08 -6.69 6.85
CA ALA A 97 3.26 -6.99 8.26
C ALA A 97 1.95 -6.80 9.03
N THR A 98 1.24 -5.69 8.79
CA THR A 98 -0.06 -5.40 9.40
C THR A 98 -1.11 -6.45 9.04
N LYS A 99 -1.15 -6.91 7.78
CA LYS A 99 -2.06 -8.00 7.34
C LYS A 99 -1.75 -9.32 8.04
N ILE A 100 -0.48 -9.69 8.13
CA ILE A 100 -0.04 -10.92 8.84
C ILE A 100 -0.45 -10.82 10.32
N GLN A 101 -0.17 -9.70 10.97
CA GLN A 101 -0.54 -9.46 12.36
C GLN A 101 -2.06 -9.53 12.57
N ALA A 102 -2.86 -8.90 11.69
CA ALA A 102 -4.31 -8.94 11.77
C ALA A 102 -4.87 -10.36 11.58
N LEU A 103 -4.31 -11.13 10.63
CA LEU A 103 -4.69 -12.53 10.41
C LEU A 103 -4.35 -13.41 11.61
N PHE A 104 -3.13 -13.27 12.13
CA PHE A 104 -2.67 -14.02 13.30
C PHE A 104 -3.52 -13.69 14.53
N ARG A 105 -3.74 -12.41 14.82
CA ARG A 105 -4.64 -11.96 15.91
C ARG A 105 -6.04 -12.55 15.74
N GLY A 106 -6.62 -12.47 14.54
CA GLY A 106 -7.94 -13.04 14.28
C GLY A 106 -7.99 -14.57 14.40
N TRP A 107 -6.96 -15.28 13.93
CA TRP A 107 -6.84 -16.73 14.11
C TRP A 107 -6.74 -17.09 15.60
N MET A 108 -5.90 -16.37 16.34
CA MET A 108 -5.67 -16.62 17.75
C MET A 108 -6.95 -16.37 18.56
N THR A 109 -7.65 -15.27 18.31
CA THR A 109 -8.95 -15.00 18.92
C THR A 109 -9.93 -16.14 18.62
N ARG A 110 -9.98 -16.68 17.40
CA ARG A 110 -10.86 -17.81 17.08
C ARG A 110 -10.49 -19.10 17.81
N GLN A 111 -9.21 -19.38 18.04
CA GLN A 111 -8.78 -20.51 18.87
C GLN A 111 -9.26 -20.34 20.31
N TYR A 112 -9.03 -19.17 20.91
CA TYR A 112 -9.49 -18.88 22.27
C TYR A 112 -11.02 -18.75 22.41
N PHE A 113 -11.74 -18.35 21.36
CA PHE A 113 -13.21 -18.34 21.36
C PHE A 113 -13.79 -19.75 21.24
N GLN A 114 -13.11 -20.71 20.60
CA GLN A 114 -13.50 -22.12 20.68
C GLN A 114 -13.39 -22.65 22.11
N ASP A 115 -12.38 -22.22 22.87
CA ASP A 115 -12.32 -22.51 24.32
C ASP A 115 -13.47 -21.84 25.08
N PHE A 116 -13.96 -20.69 24.64
CA PHE A 116 -15.14 -20.06 25.23
C PHE A 116 -16.43 -20.85 24.97
N GLU A 117 -16.56 -21.43 23.79
CA GLU A 117 -17.66 -22.34 23.45
C GLU A 117 -17.55 -23.65 24.23
N GLY A 118 -16.31 -24.16 24.42
CA GLY A 118 -16.00 -25.27 25.33
C GLY A 118 -16.38 -24.96 26.78
N MET A 119 -16.01 -23.78 27.30
CA MET A 119 -16.34 -23.36 28.67
C MET A 119 -17.83 -23.08 28.84
N LYS A 120 -18.52 -22.57 27.80
CA LYS A 120 -19.98 -22.42 27.78
C LYS A 120 -20.67 -23.79 27.79
N SER A 121 -20.20 -24.73 26.98
CA SER A 121 -20.67 -26.12 26.97
C SER A 121 -20.48 -26.75 28.35
N LEU A 122 -19.31 -26.59 28.97
CA LEU A 122 -19.01 -27.10 30.31
C LEU A 122 -19.96 -26.53 31.38
N ARG A 123 -20.29 -25.23 31.30
CA ARG A 123 -21.25 -24.58 32.21
C ARG A 123 -22.68 -25.07 31.98
N MET A 124 -23.09 -25.29 30.73
CA MET A 124 -24.40 -25.84 30.41
C MET A 124 -24.54 -27.28 30.90
N GLN A 125 -23.54 -28.12 30.62
CA GLN A 125 -23.47 -29.50 31.11
C GLN A 125 -23.49 -29.57 32.63
N TYR A 126 -22.81 -28.64 33.32
CA TYR A 126 -22.87 -28.53 34.77
C TYR A 126 -24.29 -28.23 35.28
N ALA A 127 -25.01 -27.31 34.64
CA ALA A 127 -26.38 -26.99 35.00
C ALA A 127 -27.33 -28.19 34.76
N GLU A 128 -27.16 -28.89 33.64
CA GLU A 128 -27.91 -30.12 33.31
C GLU A 128 -27.67 -31.24 34.33
N ASP A 129 -26.42 -31.48 34.72
CA ASP A 129 -26.06 -32.47 35.74
C ASP A 129 -26.68 -32.11 37.09
N MET A 130 -26.59 -30.84 37.51
CA MET A 130 -27.20 -30.36 38.76
C MET A 130 -28.71 -30.58 38.78
N LEU A 131 -29.40 -30.19 37.71
CA LEU A 131 -30.85 -30.37 37.58
C LEU A 131 -31.21 -31.85 37.56
N SER A 132 -30.43 -32.69 36.89
CA SER A 132 -30.61 -34.14 36.84
C SER A 132 -30.46 -34.79 38.22
N THR A 133 -29.44 -34.39 39.00
CA THR A 133 -29.25 -34.89 40.37
C THR A 133 -30.38 -34.43 41.29
N LEU A 134 -30.78 -33.16 41.22
CA LEU A 134 -31.91 -32.63 42.00
C LEU A 134 -33.21 -33.38 41.66
N PHE A 135 -33.49 -33.57 40.36
CA PHE A 135 -34.66 -34.29 39.89
C PHE A 135 -34.68 -35.74 40.41
N ARG A 136 -33.57 -36.48 40.31
CA ARG A 136 -33.47 -37.84 40.86
C ARG A 136 -33.73 -37.87 42.36
N LYS A 137 -33.17 -36.92 43.13
CA LYS A 137 -33.35 -36.86 44.59
C LYS A 137 -34.79 -36.52 44.98
N LEU A 138 -35.44 -35.60 44.25
CA LEU A 138 -36.86 -35.29 44.44
C LEU A 138 -37.74 -36.50 44.11
N CYS A 139 -37.42 -37.25 43.07
CA CYS A 139 -38.13 -38.48 42.72
C CYS A 139 -37.98 -39.57 43.80
N THR A 140 -36.80 -39.74 44.40
CA THR A 140 -36.62 -40.68 45.52
C THR A 140 -37.41 -40.24 46.75
N MET A 141 -37.35 -38.94 47.12
CA MET A 141 -38.12 -38.44 48.27
C MET A 141 -39.63 -38.61 48.09
N ARG A 142 -40.13 -38.39 46.87
CA ARG A 142 -41.53 -38.65 46.54
C ARG A 142 -41.91 -40.13 46.73
N LYS A 143 -41.04 -41.06 46.34
CA LYS A 143 -41.24 -42.51 46.53
C LYS A 143 -41.24 -42.89 48.01
N ASP A 144 -40.41 -42.24 48.82
CA ASP A 144 -40.30 -42.48 50.26
C ASP A 144 -41.39 -41.75 51.07
N HIS A 145 -42.34 -41.08 50.40
CA HIS A 145 -43.37 -40.24 51.00
C HIS A 145 -42.85 -39.10 51.89
N LEU A 146 -41.60 -38.68 51.68
CA LEU A 146 -41.00 -37.55 52.37
C LEU A 146 -41.38 -36.24 51.68
N LEU A 147 -41.80 -35.24 52.46
CA LEU A 147 -42.07 -33.90 51.95
C LEU A 147 -40.78 -33.25 51.43
N PRO A 148 -40.73 -32.75 50.18
CA PRO A 148 -39.60 -31.99 49.66
C PRO A 148 -39.41 -30.67 50.42
N GLY A 149 -38.67 -30.73 51.52
CA GLY A 149 -38.31 -29.57 52.33
C GLY A 149 -36.95 -28.99 51.93
N ILE A 150 -36.81 -27.67 52.06
CA ILE A 150 -35.54 -26.95 51.88
C ILE A 150 -34.42 -27.58 52.75
N TYR A 151 -34.78 -28.11 53.92
CA TYR A 151 -33.87 -28.75 54.87
C TYR A 151 -33.40 -30.15 54.41
N ALA A 152 -34.25 -30.95 53.78
CA ALA A 152 -33.89 -32.27 53.26
C ALA A 152 -32.89 -32.19 52.09
N LEU A 153 -32.92 -31.10 51.33
CA LEU A 153 -31.93 -30.80 50.28
C LEU A 153 -30.62 -30.22 50.85
N ARG A 154 -30.65 -29.65 52.07
CA ARG A 154 -29.54 -28.89 52.66
C ARG A 154 -28.42 -29.78 53.21
N GLU A 155 -28.74 -30.99 53.65
CA GLU A 155 -27.79 -32.01 54.15
C GLU A 155 -27.38 -33.04 53.09
N SER A 156 -27.89 -32.90 51.87
CA SER A 156 -27.66 -33.88 50.83
C SER A 156 -26.27 -33.78 50.22
N GLU A 157 -25.71 -34.94 49.83
CA GLU A 157 -24.48 -35.08 49.02
C GLU A 157 -24.46 -34.18 47.77
N VAL A 158 -25.64 -33.72 47.32
CA VAL A 158 -25.83 -32.78 46.22
C VAL A 158 -25.09 -31.46 46.49
N ARG A 159 -25.06 -30.95 47.72
CA ARG A 159 -24.30 -29.72 48.05
C ARG A 159 -22.79 -29.92 47.94
N ALA A 160 -22.29 -31.04 48.45
CA ALA A 160 -20.88 -31.39 48.33
C ALA A 160 -20.46 -31.57 46.86
N ALA A 161 -21.31 -32.22 46.06
CA ALA A 161 -21.09 -32.37 44.62
C ALA A 161 -21.10 -31.01 43.88
N ILE A 162 -22.02 -30.11 44.22
CA ILE A 162 -22.09 -28.75 43.68
C ILE A 162 -20.82 -27.96 44.04
N ALA A 163 -20.39 -28.02 45.30
CA ALA A 163 -19.18 -27.34 45.76
C ALA A 163 -17.92 -27.88 45.07
N LYS A 164 -17.78 -29.22 44.96
CA LYS A 164 -16.65 -29.87 44.28
C LYS A 164 -16.57 -29.50 42.79
N LYS A 165 -17.72 -29.45 42.10
CA LYS A 165 -17.75 -29.03 40.68
C LYS A 165 -17.51 -27.51 40.51
N ARG A 166 -17.96 -26.66 41.45
CA ARG A 166 -17.62 -25.22 41.44
C ARG A 166 -16.13 -25.00 41.63
N ALA A 167 -15.51 -25.70 42.59
CA ALA A 167 -14.07 -25.67 42.82
C ALA A 167 -13.32 -26.06 41.53
N PHE A 168 -13.69 -27.18 40.90
CA PHE A 168 -13.11 -27.61 39.64
C PHE A 168 -13.19 -26.56 38.51
N ILE A 169 -14.32 -25.86 38.37
CA ILE A 169 -14.45 -24.78 37.36
C ILE A 169 -13.56 -23.59 37.70
N ASN A 170 -13.40 -23.25 38.98
CA ASN A 170 -12.51 -22.17 39.41
C ASN A 170 -11.05 -22.55 39.19
N ASP A 171 -10.63 -23.76 39.54
CA ASP A 171 -9.27 -24.26 39.29
C ASP A 171 -8.94 -24.18 37.80
N ARG A 172 -9.89 -24.56 36.92
CA ARG A 172 -9.71 -24.46 35.46
C ARG A 172 -9.64 -23.02 34.96
N ARG A 173 -10.29 -22.06 35.62
CA ARG A 173 -10.15 -20.63 35.29
C ARG A 173 -8.79 -20.10 35.72
N GLU A 174 -8.32 -20.47 36.91
CA GLU A 174 -7.01 -20.06 37.41
C GLU A 174 -5.89 -20.67 36.56
N GLU A 175 -5.99 -21.95 36.19
CA GLU A 175 -5.08 -22.62 35.24
C GLU A 175 -5.07 -21.91 33.89
N PHE A 176 -6.25 -21.51 33.38
CA PHE A 176 -6.35 -20.75 32.14
C PHE A 176 -5.74 -19.35 32.25
N GLN A 177 -5.89 -18.67 33.39
CA GLN A 177 -5.30 -17.35 33.66
C GLN A 177 -3.78 -17.41 33.87
N GLY A 178 -3.27 -18.51 34.42
CA GLY A 178 -1.85 -18.76 34.65
C GLY A 178 -1.10 -19.38 33.47
N ALA A 179 -1.82 -19.83 32.43
CA ALA A 179 -1.19 -20.39 31.24
C ALA A 179 -0.24 -19.37 30.58
N HIS A 180 0.93 -19.81 30.13
CA HIS A 180 1.91 -18.95 29.47
C HIS A 180 1.37 -18.26 28.20
N SER A 181 0.30 -18.82 27.64
CA SER A 181 -0.40 -18.29 26.47
C SER A 181 -1.59 -17.39 26.83
N TYR A 182 -1.90 -17.20 28.12
CA TYR A 182 -2.96 -16.31 28.58
C TYR A 182 -2.62 -14.87 28.21
N SER A 183 -3.47 -14.28 27.38
CA SER A 183 -3.38 -12.89 26.98
C SER A 183 -4.57 -12.15 27.57
N MET A 184 -4.37 -11.08 28.34
CA MET A 184 -5.49 -10.21 28.72
C MET A 184 -6.13 -9.70 27.42
N ALA A 185 -7.40 -10.06 27.19
CA ALA A 185 -8.18 -9.62 26.04
C ALA A 185 -9.18 -8.56 26.50
N PRO A 186 -9.23 -7.37 25.86
CA PRO A 186 -8.43 -6.94 24.71
C PRO A 186 -6.99 -6.61 25.11
N TYR A 187 -6.00 -7.03 24.30
CA TYR A 187 -4.59 -6.80 24.62
C TYR A 187 -4.32 -5.28 24.64
N PRO A 188 -3.74 -4.75 25.73
CA PRO A 188 -3.36 -3.35 25.81
C PRO A 188 -2.34 -3.07 24.71
N GLY A 189 -2.75 -2.37 23.65
CA GLY A 189 -1.83 -1.96 22.58
C GLY A 189 -0.73 -1.04 23.12
N PRO A 190 0.40 -0.89 22.40
CA PRO A 190 1.37 0.15 22.74
C PRO A 190 0.65 1.50 22.77
N ASN A 191 0.66 2.18 23.93
CA ASN A 191 -0.09 3.41 24.30
C ASN A 191 -1.50 3.24 24.89
N SER A 192 -1.91 2.04 25.32
CA SER A 192 -3.25 1.83 25.93
C SER A 192 -3.40 2.33 27.37
N GLU A 193 -2.31 2.57 28.09
CA GLU A 193 -2.37 3.03 29.50
C GLU A 193 -2.94 4.45 29.64
N ASN A 194 -3.02 5.23 28.54
CA ASN A 194 -3.53 6.61 28.54
C ASN A 194 -4.70 6.87 27.59
N LEU A 195 -5.27 5.83 26.96
CA LEU A 195 -6.47 6.01 26.13
C LEU A 195 -7.69 6.05 27.06
N PRO A 196 -8.44 7.17 27.15
CA PRO A 196 -9.67 7.21 27.93
C PRO A 196 -10.57 6.10 27.41
N ASN A 197 -10.95 5.17 28.29
CA ASN A 197 -11.80 3.99 28.07
C ASN A 197 -12.73 4.18 26.88
N SER A 198 -12.20 3.94 25.69
CA SER A 198 -12.97 4.02 24.47
C SER A 198 -13.52 2.62 24.36
N GLU A 199 -14.60 2.37 25.09
CA GLU A 199 -15.50 1.27 24.79
C GLU A 199 -15.58 1.23 23.27
N ILE A 200 -15.24 0.08 22.68
CA ILE A 200 -15.53 -0.21 21.28
C ILE A 200 -17.05 -0.23 21.19
N THR A 201 -17.64 0.95 21.19
CA THR A 201 -19.02 1.16 20.83
C THR A 201 -18.99 0.94 19.35
N MET A 202 -19.36 -0.29 18.96
CA MET A 202 -19.86 -0.58 17.62
C MET A 202 -20.67 0.64 17.20
N PRO A 203 -20.32 1.31 16.08
CA PRO A 203 -20.94 2.57 15.72
C PRO A 203 -22.45 2.40 15.83
N LYS A 204 -23.10 3.18 16.70
CA LYS A 204 -24.53 3.01 17.04
C LYS A 204 -25.42 3.00 15.80
N LYS A 205 -24.90 3.51 14.68
CA LYS A 205 -25.48 3.44 13.34
C LYS A 205 -24.59 2.59 12.41
N ILE A 206 -24.79 1.28 12.43
CA ILE A 206 -24.29 0.40 11.38
C ILE A 206 -25.12 0.67 10.12
N GLY A 207 -24.47 1.01 9.01
CA GLY A 207 -25.17 1.22 7.74
C GLY A 207 -25.93 -0.04 7.28
N PRO A 208 -27.11 0.08 6.63
CA PRO A 208 -27.94 -1.07 6.24
C PRO A 208 -27.20 -2.12 5.41
N ARG A 209 -26.21 -1.69 4.62
CA ARG A 209 -25.37 -2.59 3.82
C ARG A 209 -24.51 -3.50 4.69
N LEU A 210 -23.85 -2.95 5.71
CA LEU A 210 -23.00 -3.70 6.63
C LEU A 210 -23.83 -4.63 7.50
N GLN A 211 -25.00 -4.18 7.96
CA GLN A 211 -25.95 -5.00 8.72
C GLN A 211 -26.41 -6.22 7.91
N ARG A 212 -26.75 -6.04 6.62
CA ARG A 212 -27.07 -7.16 5.73
C ARG A 212 -25.88 -8.12 5.56
N THR A 213 -24.67 -7.60 5.42
CA THR A 213 -23.47 -8.45 5.30
C THR A 213 -23.25 -9.30 6.56
N ILE A 214 -23.40 -8.71 7.74
CA ILE A 214 -23.29 -9.43 9.02
C ILE A 214 -24.38 -10.50 9.13
N LEU A 215 -25.64 -10.17 8.84
CA LEU A 215 -26.75 -11.13 8.89
C LEU A 215 -26.58 -12.28 7.89
N VAL A 216 -26.10 -11.98 6.69
CA VAL A 216 -25.79 -12.99 5.67
C VAL A 216 -24.66 -13.90 6.13
N TYR A 217 -23.61 -13.34 6.73
CA TYR A 217 -22.49 -14.09 7.26
C TYR A 217 -22.94 -15.03 8.39
N ASP A 218 -23.67 -14.51 9.37
CA ASP A 218 -24.24 -15.30 10.47
C ASP A 218 -25.17 -16.41 9.98
N LYS A 219 -26.01 -16.12 8.97
CA LYS A 219 -26.88 -17.13 8.36
C LYS A 219 -26.07 -18.22 7.65
N SER A 220 -24.97 -17.86 7.00
CA SER A 220 -24.08 -18.83 6.33
C SER A 220 -23.30 -19.72 7.30
N LEU A 221 -23.08 -19.26 8.54
CA LEU A 221 -22.48 -20.09 9.60
C LEU A 221 -23.46 -21.13 10.13
N ARG A 222 -24.75 -20.79 10.20
CA ARG A 222 -25.81 -21.68 10.71
C ARG A 222 -26.31 -22.68 9.66
N ASP A 223 -26.39 -22.27 8.39
CA ASP A 223 -26.99 -23.07 7.33
C ASP A 223 -25.96 -23.44 6.23
N LYS A 224 -25.68 -24.75 6.12
CA LYS A 224 -24.76 -25.32 5.11
C LYS A 224 -25.20 -25.04 3.68
N HIS A 225 -26.50 -25.00 3.41
CA HIS A 225 -27.03 -24.72 2.08
C HIS A 225 -26.76 -23.27 1.69
N VAL A 226 -27.03 -22.33 2.61
CA VAL A 226 -26.75 -20.91 2.42
C VAL A 226 -25.28 -20.67 2.12
N LYS A 227 -24.37 -21.29 2.89
CA LYS A 227 -22.93 -21.24 2.63
C LYS A 227 -22.58 -21.69 1.21
N LYS A 228 -23.11 -22.84 0.76
CA LYS A 228 -22.87 -23.39 -0.57
C LYS A 228 -23.35 -22.44 -1.68
N VAL A 229 -24.52 -21.81 -1.52
CA VAL A 229 -25.06 -20.82 -2.47
C VAL A 229 -24.14 -19.60 -2.57
N TYR A 230 -23.64 -19.08 -1.44
CA TYR A 230 -22.73 -17.94 -1.44
C TYR A 230 -21.36 -18.27 -2.05
N ASP A 231 -20.81 -19.44 -1.77
CA ASP A 231 -19.58 -19.90 -2.39
C ASP A 231 -19.73 -20.06 -3.91
N LEU A 232 -20.86 -20.58 -4.37
CA LEU A 232 -21.17 -20.70 -5.79
C LEU A 232 -21.31 -19.32 -6.46
N ASN A 233 -22.03 -18.39 -5.84
CA ASN A 233 -22.16 -17.01 -6.32
C ASN A 233 -20.82 -16.27 -6.35
N SER A 234 -19.99 -16.45 -5.31
CA SER A 234 -18.63 -15.91 -5.26
C SER A 234 -17.77 -16.44 -6.41
N LYS A 235 -17.78 -17.76 -6.64
CA LYS A 235 -17.09 -18.40 -7.77
C LYS A 235 -17.59 -17.86 -9.12
N ARG A 236 -18.91 -17.74 -9.30
CA ARG A 236 -19.52 -17.19 -10.52
C ARG A 236 -19.10 -15.74 -10.76
N ARG A 237 -19.06 -14.91 -9.71
CA ARG A 237 -18.63 -13.51 -9.79
C ARG A 237 -17.15 -13.39 -10.16
N ARG A 238 -16.28 -14.24 -9.60
CA ARG A 238 -14.86 -14.29 -9.99
C ARG A 238 -14.70 -14.68 -11.47
N LYS A 239 -15.42 -15.70 -11.94
CA LYS A 239 -15.42 -16.09 -13.36
C LYS A 239 -15.87 -14.94 -14.28
N SER A 240 -16.95 -14.25 -13.92
CA SER A 240 -17.46 -13.09 -14.67
C SER A 240 -16.46 -11.93 -14.70
N MET A 241 -15.84 -11.60 -13.56
CA MET A 241 -14.79 -10.57 -13.48
C MET A 241 -13.56 -10.92 -14.31
N ASN A 242 -13.16 -12.19 -14.32
CA ASN A 242 -12.05 -12.66 -15.16
C ASN A 242 -12.40 -12.58 -16.64
N ALA A 243 -13.63 -12.97 -17.03
CA ALA A 243 -14.10 -12.82 -18.41
C ALA A 243 -14.12 -11.35 -18.86
N LEU A 244 -14.53 -10.43 -17.98
CA LEU A 244 -14.49 -8.99 -18.26
C LEU A 244 -13.05 -8.50 -18.45
N ARG A 245 -12.10 -8.93 -17.60
CA ARG A 245 -10.67 -8.60 -17.73
C ARG A 245 -10.11 -9.11 -19.05
N GLU A 246 -10.42 -10.34 -19.43
CA GLU A 246 -9.99 -10.91 -20.72
C GLU A 246 -10.63 -10.19 -21.91
N ASN A 247 -11.90 -9.78 -21.81
CA ASN A 247 -12.53 -8.95 -22.83
C ASN A 247 -11.81 -7.60 -23.00
N MET A 248 -11.48 -6.93 -21.89
CA MET A 248 -10.72 -5.67 -21.92
C MET A 248 -9.33 -5.87 -22.54
N ARG A 249 -8.63 -6.97 -22.22
CA ARG A 249 -7.36 -7.33 -22.85
C ARG A 249 -7.51 -7.55 -24.35
N ASN A 250 -8.53 -8.30 -24.76
CA ASN A 250 -8.79 -8.57 -26.17
C ASN A 250 -9.16 -7.31 -26.96
N LEU A 251 -9.94 -6.40 -26.38
CA LEU A 251 -10.26 -5.10 -26.97
C LEU A 251 -8.99 -4.26 -27.14
N PHE A 252 -8.16 -4.18 -26.09
CA PHE A 252 -6.88 -3.49 -26.15
C PHE A 252 -5.99 -4.05 -27.26
N CYS A 253 -5.80 -5.38 -27.32
CA CYS A 253 -4.99 -6.02 -28.35
C CYS A 253 -5.54 -5.75 -29.77
N LYS A 254 -6.86 -5.84 -29.96
CA LYS A 254 -7.50 -5.53 -31.25
C LYS A 254 -7.29 -4.08 -31.67
N ASP A 255 -7.45 -3.13 -30.74
CA ASP A 255 -7.25 -1.71 -31.01
C ASP A 255 -5.77 -1.41 -31.30
N PHE A 256 -4.85 -2.02 -30.57
CA PHE A 256 -3.42 -1.91 -30.78
C PHE A 256 -3.01 -2.42 -32.17
N ILE A 257 -3.43 -3.63 -32.55
CA ILE A 257 -3.18 -4.19 -33.88
C ILE A 257 -3.79 -3.30 -34.97
N ARG A 258 -5.02 -2.81 -34.78
CA ARG A 258 -5.69 -1.92 -35.75
C ARG A 258 -4.89 -0.64 -35.96
N ARG A 259 -4.36 -0.02 -34.90
CA ARG A 259 -3.51 1.18 -34.99
C ARG A 259 -2.19 0.91 -35.72
N ILE A 260 -1.52 -0.20 -35.41
CA ILE A 260 -0.28 -0.59 -36.11
C ILE A 260 -0.53 -0.82 -37.60
N VAL A 261 -1.58 -1.56 -37.95
CA VAL A 261 -1.91 -1.87 -39.36
C VAL A 261 -2.34 -0.60 -40.12
N ALA A 262 -3.10 0.30 -39.48
CA ALA A 262 -3.43 1.60 -40.06
C ALA A 262 -2.17 2.44 -40.32
N HIS A 263 -1.21 2.45 -39.38
CA HIS A 263 0.07 3.14 -39.56
C HIS A 263 0.97 2.52 -40.63
N LYS A 264 0.88 1.20 -40.89
CA LYS A 264 1.61 0.57 -42.01
C LYS A 264 1.17 1.05 -43.39
N LYS A 265 -0.02 1.65 -43.54
CA LYS A 265 -0.43 2.32 -44.79
C LYS A 265 0.26 3.67 -44.98
N MET A 266 0.91 4.22 -43.95
CA MET A 266 1.83 5.35 -44.08
C MET A 266 3.25 4.81 -44.33
N LYS A 267 3.84 5.26 -45.45
CA LYS A 267 5.09 4.75 -46.03
C LYS A 267 6.25 4.65 -45.01
N ARG A 268 6.90 3.49 -45.03
CA ARG A 268 8.18 3.11 -44.37
C ARG A 268 8.11 3.01 -42.84
N PHE A 269 7.53 1.91 -42.36
CA PHE A 269 7.75 1.43 -41.00
C PHE A 269 8.85 0.36 -41.01
N ASP A 270 9.96 0.60 -40.31
CA ASP A 270 11.10 -0.33 -40.23
C ASP A 270 10.73 -1.51 -39.32
N PRO A 271 10.71 -2.76 -39.81
CA PRO A 271 10.30 -3.94 -39.03
C PRO A 271 11.07 -4.10 -37.71
N LYS A 272 12.31 -3.61 -37.67
CA LYS A 272 13.20 -3.69 -36.51
C LYS A 272 12.67 -2.92 -35.30
N MET A 273 11.97 -1.81 -35.51
CA MET A 273 11.47 -0.98 -34.41
C MET A 273 10.31 -1.64 -33.66
N ILE A 274 9.47 -2.43 -34.36
CA ILE A 274 8.40 -3.21 -33.75
C ILE A 274 9.00 -4.36 -32.92
N GLN A 275 10.07 -4.98 -33.40
CA GLN A 275 10.73 -6.07 -32.72
C GLN A 275 11.38 -5.60 -31.41
N VAL A 276 12.09 -4.46 -31.45
CA VAL A 276 12.63 -3.82 -30.24
C VAL A 276 11.53 -3.47 -29.23
N PHE A 277 10.40 -2.91 -29.69
CA PHE A 277 9.30 -2.58 -28.78
C PHE A 277 8.62 -3.80 -28.16
N LEU A 278 8.48 -4.90 -28.92
CA LEU A 278 7.93 -6.16 -28.41
C LEU A 278 8.90 -6.84 -27.44
N ASP A 279 10.21 -6.82 -27.74
CA ASP A 279 11.24 -7.33 -26.85
C ASP A 279 11.28 -6.53 -25.55
N ASP A 280 11.25 -5.19 -25.59
CA ASP A 280 11.18 -4.35 -24.39
C ASP A 280 9.93 -4.63 -23.55
N LEU A 281 8.78 -4.84 -24.19
CA LEU A 281 7.53 -5.19 -23.49
C LEU A 281 7.58 -6.58 -22.86
N LEU A 282 8.21 -7.56 -23.53
CA LEU A 282 8.34 -8.93 -23.04
C LEU A 282 9.37 -9.00 -21.91
N THR A 283 10.51 -8.31 -22.04
CA THR A 283 11.52 -8.17 -20.98
C THR A 283 10.92 -7.49 -19.75
N ALA A 284 10.17 -6.41 -19.93
CA ALA A 284 9.47 -5.75 -18.83
C ALA A 284 8.37 -6.63 -18.21
N ALA A 285 7.67 -7.45 -18.99
CA ALA A 285 6.64 -8.36 -18.48
C ALA A 285 7.22 -9.52 -17.67
N GLU A 286 8.42 -9.99 -18.01
CA GLU A 286 9.14 -11.00 -17.22
C GLU A 286 9.51 -10.49 -15.83
N ASP A 287 9.86 -9.20 -15.71
CA ASP A 287 10.15 -8.53 -14.44
C ASP A 287 8.92 -8.38 -13.51
N PHE A 288 7.70 -8.39 -14.08
CA PHE A 288 6.45 -8.33 -13.29
C PHE A 288 5.77 -9.69 -13.12
N SER A 289 6.37 -10.78 -13.63
CA SER A 289 5.80 -12.13 -13.52
C SER A 289 6.25 -12.83 -12.22
N CYS A 290 5.35 -12.76 -11.24
CA CYS A 290 5.25 -13.55 -10.00
C CYS A 290 6.18 -13.21 -8.81
N PHE A 291 5.60 -12.54 -7.82
CA PHE A 291 5.96 -12.59 -6.39
C PHE A 291 5.88 -14.02 -5.77
N CYS A 292 5.84 -15.08 -6.59
CA CYS A 292 5.64 -16.47 -6.18
C CYS A 292 6.76 -17.41 -6.66
N LYS A 293 7.95 -16.92 -7.03
CA LYS A 293 9.12 -17.82 -7.03
C LYS A 293 9.50 -18.07 -5.56
N PRO A 294 9.31 -19.28 -5.01
CA PRO A 294 9.85 -19.59 -3.69
C PRO A 294 11.36 -19.37 -3.77
N LYS A 295 11.91 -18.55 -2.87
CA LYS A 295 13.35 -18.53 -2.64
C LYS A 295 13.73 -19.95 -2.20
N THR A 296 14.34 -20.73 -3.09
CA THR A 296 15.14 -21.86 -2.69
C THR A 296 16.28 -21.29 -1.87
N ALA A 297 16.13 -21.30 -0.55
CA ALA A 297 17.22 -21.02 0.36
C ALA A 297 18.28 -22.11 0.13
N MET A 298 19.45 -21.68 -0.33
CA MET A 298 20.65 -22.52 -0.50
C MET A 298 21.33 -22.78 0.86
N ASP A 299 20.57 -22.98 1.93
CA ASP A 299 21.09 -23.33 3.25
C ASP A 299 20.41 -24.61 3.72
N SER A 300 20.71 -25.71 3.04
CA SER A 300 20.69 -27.02 3.66
C SER A 300 21.90 -27.11 4.59
N LEU A 301 21.71 -26.73 5.86
CA LEU A 301 22.56 -27.20 6.95
C LEU A 301 22.24 -28.69 7.19
N CYS A 302 22.74 -29.54 6.31
CA CYS A 302 23.07 -30.92 6.59
C CYS A 302 24.45 -31.18 5.95
N GLU A 303 25.40 -31.50 6.83
CA GLU A 303 26.85 -31.75 6.66
C GLU A 303 27.78 -30.53 6.62
#